data_AF-A0AAV9VTH8-F1
#
_entry.id   AF-A0AAV9VTH8-F1
#
_cell.length_a   1.000
_cell.length_b   1.000
_cell.length_c   1.000
_cell.angle_alpha   90.00
_cell.angle_beta   90.00
_cell.angle_gamma   90.00
#
_symmetry.space_group_name_H-M   'P 1'
#
loop_
_entity.id
_entity.type
_entity.pdbx_description
1 polymer ?
#
loop_
_entity_poly.entity_id
_entity_poly.type
_entity_poly.pdbx_seq_one_letter_code
_entity_poly.pdbx_strand_id
1 'polypeptide(L)'
;MSMPPTVSKPRLPHGQNFTTKVVQETFNDKYWMLRTGNWVEYFPIGTVLTKIQEICEMLFDEYQSKMLKDVTFQKQSGVLKNAVYARFFVLLEESGTDSEYQSLILEMFQATECSEDEEGHRWLFEYCMRRVWNNRFQRAKAKDPKAKKRHRGVAHYELESREVASLTTFDPETRAPHDYNPTASSRQGNNIQ
;
A
#
# COMPACT_ATOMS: atom_id res chain seq x y z
N MET A 1 -29.80 8.54 -15.74
CA MET A 1 -28.37 8.33 -15.41
C MET A 1 -28.14 6.83 -15.33
N SER A 2 -27.08 6.32 -15.94
CA SER A 2 -26.69 4.91 -15.82
C SER A 2 -26.24 4.63 -14.39
N MET A 3 -26.64 3.49 -13.84
CA MET A 3 -26.21 3.03 -12.52
C MET A 3 -24.68 2.84 -12.51
N PRO A 4 -23.96 3.23 -11.45
CA PRO A 4 -22.52 2.97 -11.36
C PRO A 4 -22.26 1.46 -11.40
N PRO A 5 -21.22 1.00 -12.12
CA PRO A 5 -20.87 -0.42 -12.13
C PRO A 5 -20.35 -0.84 -10.75
N THR A 6 -20.66 -2.08 -10.35
CA THR A 6 -20.13 -2.67 -9.10
C THR A 6 -18.60 -2.72 -9.13
N VAL A 7 -17.98 -2.43 -7.98
CA VAL A 7 -16.52 -2.37 -7.82
C VAL A 7 -16.11 -3.34 -6.70
N SER A 8 -15.66 -4.52 -7.12
CA SER A 8 -15.16 -5.55 -6.20
C SER A 8 -13.87 -5.12 -5.50
N LYS A 9 -13.62 -5.67 -4.32
CA LYS A 9 -12.36 -5.48 -3.60
C LYS A 9 -11.19 -5.99 -4.47
N PRO A 10 -10.14 -5.21 -4.71
CA PRO A 10 -9.04 -5.65 -5.56
C PRO A 10 -8.25 -6.76 -4.87
N ARG A 11 -7.88 -7.77 -5.66
CA ARG A 11 -7.08 -8.91 -5.22
C ARG A 11 -5.60 -8.54 -5.36
N LEU A 12 -4.94 -8.31 -4.22
CA LEU A 12 -3.53 -7.96 -4.21
C LEU A 12 -2.64 -9.21 -4.06
N PRO A 13 -1.50 -9.29 -4.76
CA PRO A 13 -0.49 -10.31 -4.51
C PRO A 13 -0.03 -10.31 -3.04
N HIS A 14 0.41 -11.47 -2.56
CA HIS A 14 0.88 -11.61 -1.19
C HIS A 14 1.99 -10.59 -0.88
N GLY A 15 1.86 -9.88 0.24
CA GLY A 15 2.82 -8.86 0.68
C GLY A 15 2.64 -7.46 0.06
N GLN A 16 1.74 -7.27 -0.91
CA GLN A 16 1.41 -5.93 -1.39
C GLN A 16 0.43 -5.20 -0.46
N ASN A 17 0.68 -3.90 -0.29
CA ASN A 17 -0.19 -3.01 0.47
C ASN A 17 -1.19 -2.33 -0.45
N PHE A 18 -2.35 -2.03 0.13
CA PHE A 18 -3.41 -1.30 -0.55
C PHE A 18 -3.05 0.19 -0.63
N THR A 19 -2.85 0.73 -1.83
CA THR A 19 -2.42 2.12 -2.06
C THR A 19 -3.50 2.96 -2.74
N THR A 20 -3.34 4.28 -2.77
CA THR A 20 -4.21 5.17 -3.55
C THR A 20 -4.24 4.78 -5.04
N LYS A 21 -3.10 4.33 -5.59
CA LYS A 21 -3.01 3.86 -6.98
C LYS A 21 -3.87 2.62 -7.20
N VAL A 22 -3.85 1.67 -6.26
CA VAL A 22 -4.71 0.48 -6.31
C VAL A 22 -6.18 0.88 -6.30
N VAL A 23 -6.59 1.83 -5.44
CA VAL A 23 -7.97 2.37 -5.46
C VAL A 23 -8.30 2.90 -6.85
N GLN A 24 -7.47 3.79 -7.38
CA GLN A 24 -7.69 4.41 -8.70
C GLN A 24 -7.82 3.37 -9.82
N GLU A 25 -6.94 2.37 -9.84
CA GLU A 25 -6.99 1.25 -10.80
C GLU A 25 -8.25 0.40 -10.65
N THR A 26 -8.80 0.28 -9.44
CA THR A 26 -10.04 -0.47 -9.21
C THR A 26 -11.25 0.31 -9.75
N PHE A 27 -11.18 1.64 -9.76
CA PHE A 27 -12.21 2.51 -10.35
C PHE A 27 -11.77 3.06 -11.73
N ASN A 28 -11.29 2.19 -12.62
CA ASN A 28 -10.80 2.57 -13.95
C ASN A 28 -11.77 2.26 -15.11
N ASP A 29 -12.98 1.77 -14.82
CA ASP A 29 -13.97 1.52 -15.87
C ASP A 29 -14.38 2.81 -16.59
N LYS A 30 -14.89 2.67 -17.81
CA LYS A 30 -15.38 3.77 -18.64
C LYS A 30 -16.34 4.71 -17.89
N TYR A 31 -17.22 4.16 -17.05
CA TYR A 31 -18.11 4.98 -16.21
C TYR A 31 -17.32 5.94 -15.31
N TRP A 32 -16.37 5.41 -14.54
CA TRP A 32 -15.59 6.18 -13.57
C TRP A 32 -14.64 7.15 -14.23
N MET A 33 -14.00 6.76 -15.34
CA MET A 33 -13.13 7.66 -16.11
C MET A 33 -13.90 8.87 -16.64
N LEU A 34 -15.11 8.66 -17.17
CA LEU A 34 -15.96 9.76 -17.64
C LEU A 34 -16.46 10.63 -16.48
N ARG A 35 -16.91 10.00 -15.39
CA ARG A 35 -17.45 10.69 -14.21
C ARG A 35 -16.40 11.57 -13.52
N THR A 36 -15.12 11.18 -13.56
CA THR A 36 -14.06 11.82 -12.78
C THR A 36 -13.06 12.62 -13.59
N GLY A 37 -13.16 12.59 -14.92
CA GLY A 37 -12.15 13.17 -15.80
C GLY A 37 -10.82 12.44 -15.61
N ASN A 38 -10.88 11.11 -15.64
CA ASN A 38 -9.77 10.20 -15.41
C ASN A 38 -9.02 10.45 -14.07
N TRP A 39 -9.74 10.84 -13.02
CA TRP A 39 -9.18 11.17 -11.70
C TRP A 39 -8.16 12.31 -11.70
N VAL A 40 -8.13 13.15 -12.74
CA VAL A 40 -7.20 14.29 -12.85
C VAL A 40 -7.97 15.59 -12.94
N GLU A 41 -9.03 15.65 -13.74
CA GLU A 41 -9.67 16.92 -14.08
C GLU A 41 -10.68 17.41 -13.03
N TYR A 42 -11.62 16.56 -12.61
CA TYR A 42 -12.75 16.99 -11.79
C TYR A 42 -12.61 16.54 -10.33
N PHE A 43 -12.24 15.28 -10.13
CA PHE A 43 -12.17 14.66 -8.81
C PHE A 43 -10.86 13.90 -8.64
N PRO A 44 -9.76 14.59 -8.25
CA PRO A 44 -8.51 13.91 -7.97
C PRO A 44 -8.71 12.84 -6.90
N ILE A 45 -8.37 11.58 -7.22
CA ILE A 45 -8.61 10.44 -6.30
C ILE A 45 -7.98 10.67 -4.92
N GLY A 46 -6.82 11.34 -4.89
CA GLY A 46 -6.16 11.72 -3.65
C GLY A 46 -7.04 12.61 -2.77
N THR A 47 -7.65 13.64 -3.36
CA THR A 47 -8.56 14.56 -2.67
C THR A 47 -9.82 13.86 -2.18
N VAL A 48 -10.42 13.00 -3.00
CA VAL A 48 -11.60 12.20 -2.61
C VAL A 48 -11.26 11.32 -1.39
N LEU A 49 -10.13 10.60 -1.44
CA LEU A 49 -9.71 9.76 -0.33
C LEU A 49 -9.35 10.55 0.93
N THR A 50 -8.80 11.76 0.79
CA THR A 50 -8.53 12.66 1.93
C THR A 50 -9.84 13.03 2.63
N LYS A 51 -10.87 13.45 1.88
CA LYS A 51 -12.19 13.78 2.47
C LYS A 51 -12.81 12.60 3.20
N ILE A 52 -12.76 11.40 2.61
CA ILE A 52 -13.22 10.18 3.27
C ILE A 52 -12.42 9.91 4.55
N GLN A 53 -11.11 10.09 4.51
CA GLN A 53 -10.23 9.88 5.67
C GLN A 53 -10.49 10.88 6.80
N GLU A 54 -10.74 12.16 6.50
CA GLU A 54 -11.11 13.18 7.49
C GLU A 54 -12.36 12.75 8.29
N ILE A 55 -13.38 12.24 7.60
CA ILE A 55 -14.58 11.70 8.25
C ILE A 55 -14.24 10.44 9.07
N CYS A 56 -13.44 9.54 8.53
CA CYS A 56 -12.95 8.38 9.29
C CYS A 56 -12.15 8.76 10.55
N GLU A 57 -11.41 9.87 10.54
CA GLU A 57 -10.71 10.37 11.72
C GLU A 57 -11.68 10.85 12.80
N MET A 58 -12.73 11.59 12.42
CA MET A 58 -13.80 12.00 13.35
C MET A 58 -14.50 10.79 13.97
N LEU A 59 -14.84 9.79 13.14
CA LEU A 59 -15.46 8.54 13.60
C LEU A 59 -14.54 7.76 14.56
N PHE A 60 -13.25 7.70 14.24
CA PHE A 60 -12.28 7.05 15.13
C PHE A 60 -12.27 7.74 16.49
N ASP A 61 -12.19 9.07 16.53
CA ASP A 61 -12.16 9.81 17.79
C ASP A 61 -13.46 9.65 18.60
N GLU A 62 -14.63 9.54 17.93
CA GLU A 62 -15.94 9.29 18.55
C GLU A 62 -16.08 7.86 19.12
N TYR A 63 -15.56 6.84 18.41
CA TYR A 63 -15.81 5.43 18.75
C TYR A 63 -14.62 4.69 19.38
N GLN A 64 -13.41 5.28 19.44
CA GLN A 64 -12.20 4.62 19.95
C GLN A 64 -12.36 4.00 21.34
N SER A 65 -13.15 4.60 22.24
CA SER A 65 -13.40 4.10 23.59
C SER A 65 -14.23 2.81 23.61
N LYS A 66 -15.02 2.57 22.55
CA LYS A 66 -15.86 1.38 22.35
C LYS A 66 -15.13 0.29 21.57
N MET A 67 -13.98 0.60 20.95
CA MET A 67 -13.20 -0.33 20.17
C MET A 67 -12.32 -1.21 21.08
N LEU A 68 -12.17 -2.48 20.71
CA LEU A 68 -11.22 -3.37 21.37
C LEU A 68 -9.79 -2.85 21.14
N LYS A 69 -9.04 -2.69 22.23
CA LYS A 69 -7.63 -2.30 22.19
C LYS A 69 -6.81 -3.35 21.45
N ASP A 70 -5.78 -2.91 20.73
CA ASP A 70 -4.81 -3.76 20.01
C ASP A 70 -5.41 -4.65 18.89
N VAL A 71 -6.68 -4.46 18.55
CA VAL A 71 -7.39 -5.19 17.50
C VAL A 71 -7.69 -4.24 16.34
N THR A 72 -7.27 -4.59 15.12
CA THR A 72 -7.53 -3.77 13.93
C THR A 72 -9.03 -3.58 13.68
N PHE A 73 -9.41 -2.46 13.06
CA PHE A 73 -10.83 -2.15 12.78
C PHE A 73 -11.59 -3.30 12.11
N GLN A 74 -10.97 -4.01 11.15
CA GLN A 74 -11.60 -5.17 10.47
C GLN A 74 -12.04 -6.29 11.41
N LYS A 75 -11.31 -6.47 12.52
CA LYS A 75 -11.51 -7.51 13.53
C LYS A 75 -12.42 -7.08 14.67
N GLN A 76 -12.97 -5.86 14.62
CA GLN A 76 -13.98 -5.40 15.56
C GLN A 76 -15.33 -6.08 15.30
N SER A 77 -16.23 -6.04 16.27
CA SER A 77 -17.55 -6.69 16.16
C SER A 77 -18.35 -6.12 14.98
N GLY A 78 -19.14 -6.97 14.32
CA GLY A 78 -20.00 -6.54 13.21
C GLY A 78 -20.97 -5.42 13.59
N VAL A 79 -21.51 -5.48 14.82
CA VAL A 79 -22.39 -4.43 15.38
C VAL A 79 -21.67 -3.08 15.43
N LEU A 80 -20.43 -3.06 15.95
CA LEU A 80 -19.65 -1.82 16.00
C LEU A 80 -19.32 -1.32 14.59
N LYS A 81 -18.87 -2.20 13.69
CA LYS A 81 -18.56 -1.84 12.30
C LYS A 81 -19.77 -1.23 11.58
N ASN A 82 -20.95 -1.82 11.75
CA ASN A 82 -22.20 -1.31 11.19
C ASN A 82 -22.59 0.04 11.77
N ALA A 83 -22.46 0.23 13.09
CA ALA A 83 -22.75 1.51 13.73
C ALA A 83 -21.83 2.64 13.24
N VAL A 84 -20.52 2.37 13.15
CA VAL A 84 -19.54 3.34 12.65
C VAL A 84 -19.78 3.65 11.17
N TYR A 85 -20.12 2.64 10.36
CA TYR A 85 -20.44 2.81 8.95
C TYR A 85 -21.72 3.63 8.73
N ALA A 86 -22.78 3.38 9.50
CA ALA A 86 -23.99 4.20 9.43
C ALA A 86 -23.71 5.66 9.81
N ARG A 87 -22.90 5.89 10.87
CA ARG A 87 -22.51 7.23 11.30
C ARG A 87 -21.66 7.96 10.26
N PHE A 88 -20.89 7.24 9.45
CA PHE A 88 -20.09 7.83 8.36
C PHE A 88 -20.96 8.64 7.39
N PHE A 89 -22.11 8.12 6.97
CA PHE A 89 -22.97 8.84 6.02
C PHE A 89 -23.61 10.08 6.63
N VAL A 90 -23.99 10.02 7.91
CA VAL A 90 -24.50 11.19 8.63
C VAL A 90 -23.43 12.27 8.69
N LEU A 91 -22.18 11.91 9.03
CA LEU A 91 -21.07 12.86 9.04
C LEU A 91 -20.70 13.37 7.65
N LEU A 92 -20.84 12.55 6.61
CA LEU A 92 -20.62 12.97 5.24
C LEU A 92 -21.60 14.09 4.85
N GLU A 93 -22.88 13.95 5.21
CA GLU A 93 -23.90 14.99 5.04
C GLU A 93 -23.62 16.24 5.89
N GLU A 94 -23.19 16.06 7.15
CA GLU A 94 -22.90 17.17 8.08
C GLU A 94 -21.58 17.90 7.77
N SER A 95 -20.63 17.26 7.09
CA SER A 95 -19.26 17.78 6.89
C SER A 95 -19.17 19.05 6.05
N GLY A 96 -20.26 19.49 5.42
CA GLY A 96 -20.24 20.60 4.46
C GLY A 96 -19.38 20.29 3.23
N THR A 97 -19.13 19.01 2.94
CA THR A 97 -18.45 18.58 1.73
C THR A 97 -19.23 19.08 0.52
N ASP A 98 -18.50 19.60 -0.48
CA ASP A 98 -19.08 20.02 -1.75
C ASP A 98 -20.03 18.95 -2.31
N SER A 99 -21.19 19.39 -2.80
CA SER A 99 -22.29 18.49 -3.18
C SER A 99 -21.90 17.48 -4.26
N GLU A 100 -20.98 17.84 -5.16
CA GLU A 100 -20.53 16.93 -6.21
C GLU A 100 -19.57 15.88 -5.65
N TYR A 101 -18.66 16.28 -4.75
CA TYR A 101 -17.81 15.34 -4.02
C TYR A 101 -18.63 14.39 -3.15
N GLN A 102 -19.65 14.89 -2.46
CA GLN A 102 -20.55 14.08 -1.66
C GLN A 102 -21.28 13.05 -2.54
N SER A 103 -21.86 13.48 -3.66
CA SER A 103 -22.52 12.59 -4.62
C SER A 103 -21.56 11.52 -5.14
N LEU A 104 -20.34 11.90 -5.51
CA LEU A 104 -19.33 10.94 -5.99
C LEU A 104 -18.95 9.93 -4.90
N ILE A 105 -18.72 10.39 -3.67
CA ILE A 105 -18.37 9.51 -2.54
C ILE A 105 -19.51 8.51 -2.29
N LEU A 106 -20.76 8.96 -2.31
CA LEU A 106 -21.93 8.08 -2.16
C LEU A 106 -22.00 7.03 -3.28
N GLU A 107 -21.84 7.44 -4.53
CA GLU A 107 -21.79 6.52 -5.68
C GLU A 107 -20.67 5.48 -5.53
N MET A 108 -19.48 5.91 -5.10
CA MET A 108 -18.35 5.00 -4.87
C MET A 108 -18.66 3.99 -3.77
N PHE A 109 -19.30 4.41 -2.67
CA PHE A 109 -19.66 3.49 -1.59
C PHE A 109 -20.71 2.49 -2.05
N GLN A 110 -21.78 2.94 -2.71
CA GLN A 110 -22.81 2.06 -3.27
C GLN A 110 -22.23 1.02 -4.23
N ALA A 111 -21.29 1.42 -5.09
CA ALA A 111 -20.62 0.53 -6.02
C ALA A 111 -19.81 -0.58 -5.31
N THR A 112 -19.33 -0.33 -4.08
CA THR A 112 -18.58 -1.31 -3.28
C THR A 112 -19.44 -2.15 -2.33
N GLU A 113 -20.76 -1.91 -2.27
CA GLU A 113 -21.70 -2.69 -1.47
C GLU A 113 -22.28 -3.89 -2.24
N CYS A 114 -22.40 -3.84 -3.56
CA CYS A 114 -23.03 -4.89 -4.36
C CYS A 114 -22.16 -6.14 -4.65
N SER A 115 -21.19 -6.48 -3.82
CA SER A 115 -20.41 -7.71 -4.00
C SER A 115 -21.22 -8.90 -3.47
N GLU A 116 -21.54 -9.88 -4.34
CA GLU A 116 -22.22 -11.14 -3.97
C GLU A 116 -21.43 -11.95 -2.92
N ASP A 117 -20.13 -11.68 -2.79
CA ASP A 117 -19.29 -12.16 -1.69
C ASP A 117 -19.42 -11.23 -0.47
N GLU A 118 -19.93 -11.75 0.67
CA GLU A 118 -19.90 -11.05 1.97
C GLU A 118 -18.47 -10.56 2.32
N GLU A 119 -17.46 -11.31 1.86
CA GLU A 119 -16.05 -10.97 1.98
C GLU A 119 -15.62 -9.90 0.96
N GLY A 120 -15.90 -8.65 1.27
CA GLY A 120 -15.58 -7.52 0.39
C GLY A 120 -16.56 -6.38 0.45
N HIS A 121 -17.71 -6.59 1.10
CA HIS A 121 -18.69 -5.57 1.37
C HIS A 121 -18.06 -4.36 2.08
N ARG A 122 -18.23 -3.15 1.53
CA ARG A 122 -17.72 -1.88 2.09
C ARG A 122 -16.19 -1.84 2.22
N TRP A 123 -15.46 -2.54 1.36
CA TRP A 123 -14.00 -2.61 1.44
C TRP A 123 -13.33 -1.22 1.43
N LEU A 124 -13.89 -0.25 0.71
CA LEU A 124 -13.35 1.11 0.62
C LEU A 124 -13.40 1.81 1.98
N PHE A 125 -14.48 1.60 2.73
CA PHE A 125 -14.64 2.15 4.08
C PHE A 125 -13.64 1.51 5.03
N GLU A 126 -13.56 0.18 5.02
CA GLU A 126 -12.63 -0.55 5.88
C GLU A 126 -11.17 -0.18 5.57
N TYR A 127 -10.85 0.08 4.30
CA TYR A 127 -9.54 0.58 3.88
C TYR A 127 -9.21 1.94 4.50
N CYS A 128 -10.10 2.91 4.39
CA CYS A 128 -9.90 4.25 4.94
C CYS A 128 -9.80 4.22 6.48
N MET A 129 -10.68 3.47 7.16
CA MET A 129 -10.60 3.26 8.61
C MET A 129 -9.29 2.60 9.04
N ARG A 130 -8.79 1.61 8.27
CA ARG A 130 -7.47 0.99 8.54
C ARG A 130 -6.33 1.98 8.44
N ARG A 131 -6.37 2.89 7.46
CA ARG A 131 -5.32 3.91 7.31
C ARG A 131 -5.31 4.86 8.50
N VAL A 132 -6.49 5.33 8.91
CA VAL A 132 -6.63 6.17 10.12
C VAL A 132 -6.08 5.45 11.35
N TRP A 133 -6.49 4.19 11.55
CA TRP A 133 -5.98 3.34 12.63
C TRP A 133 -4.45 3.24 12.60
N ASN A 134 -3.87 2.78 11.49
CA ASN A 134 -2.43 2.61 11.35
C ASN A 134 -1.66 3.91 11.58
N ASN A 135 -2.15 5.03 11.05
CA ASN A 135 -1.53 6.34 11.22
C ASN A 135 -1.50 6.76 12.70
N ARG A 136 -2.59 6.55 13.45
CA ARG A 136 -2.66 6.86 14.88
C ARG A 136 -1.75 5.96 15.71
N PHE A 137 -1.72 4.64 15.44
CA PHE A 137 -0.83 3.72 16.15
C PHE A 137 0.66 3.95 15.84
N GLN A 138 1.02 4.27 14.59
CA GLN A 138 2.39 4.65 14.24
C GLN A 138 2.80 5.96 14.93
N ARG A 139 1.91 6.97 14.95
CA ARG A 139 2.15 8.23 15.68
C ARG A 139 2.31 7.99 17.19
N ALA A 140 1.56 7.07 17.78
CA ALA A 140 1.71 6.69 19.19
C ALA A 140 3.09 6.05 19.46
N LYS A 141 3.55 5.13 18.59
CA LYS A 141 4.88 4.51 18.69
C LYS A 141 6.02 5.52 18.51
N ALA A 142 5.88 6.49 17.60
CA ALA A 142 6.89 7.53 17.38
C ALA A 142 7.02 8.51 18.57
N LYS A 143 5.97 8.63 19.40
CA LYS A 143 5.99 9.41 20.65
C LYS A 143 6.67 8.67 21.81
N ASP A 144 6.90 7.36 21.70
CA ASP A 144 7.68 6.60 22.69
C ASP A 144 9.19 6.93 22.56
N PRO A 145 9.82 7.56 23.57
CA PRO A 145 11.25 7.88 23.55
C PRO A 145 12.15 6.66 23.33
N LYS A 146 11.71 5.45 23.73
CA LYS A 146 12.47 4.21 23.56
C LYS A 146 12.55 3.76 22.10
N ALA A 147 11.55 4.09 21.27
CA ALA A 147 11.55 3.76 19.84
C ALA A 147 12.59 4.59 19.05
N LYS A 148 12.79 5.86 19.43
CA LYS A 148 13.77 6.76 18.79
C LYS A 148 15.23 6.34 19.02
N LYS A 149 15.53 5.59 20.09
CA LYS A 149 16.90 5.12 20.39
C LYS A 149 17.41 4.05 19.41
N ARG A 150 16.52 3.30 18.75
CA ARG A 150 16.92 2.17 17.87
C ARG A 150 17.42 2.59 16.48
N HIS A 151 17.19 3.82 16.04
CA HIS A 151 17.59 4.29 14.71
C HIS A 151 18.87 5.13 14.66
N ARG A 152 19.43 5.55 15.79
CA ARG A 152 20.70 6.32 15.81
C ARG A 152 21.97 5.47 15.75
N GLY A 153 21.87 4.15 15.76
CA GLY A 153 23.02 3.24 15.83
C GLY A 153 23.63 2.81 14.48
N VAL A 154 23.17 3.33 13.34
CA VAL A 154 23.57 2.84 12.00
C VAL A 154 24.38 3.88 11.20
N ALA A 155 24.93 4.91 11.84
CA ALA A 155 25.59 6.03 11.14
C ALA A 155 27.06 6.27 11.53
N HIS A 156 27.81 5.24 11.93
CA HIS A 156 29.27 5.33 12.08
C HIS A 156 29.92 3.97 11.79
N TYR A 157 30.13 3.64 10.51
CA TYR A 157 31.15 2.66 10.09
C TYR A 157 31.43 2.73 8.57
N GLU A 158 31.49 3.92 7.97
CA GLU A 158 31.96 4.06 6.58
C GLU A 158 32.76 5.37 6.43
N LEU A 159 33.88 5.50 7.14
CA LEU A 159 34.83 6.58 6.87
C LEU A 159 36.22 6.34 7.48
N GLU A 160 36.80 5.14 7.33
CA GLU A 160 38.19 4.90 7.79
C GLU A 160 38.86 3.68 7.12
N SER A 161 38.70 3.50 5.81
CA SER A 161 39.43 2.43 5.08
C SER A 161 39.97 2.85 3.70
N ARG A 162 40.15 4.15 3.48
CA ARG A 162 40.87 4.69 2.33
C ARG A 162 42.03 5.54 2.77
N GLU A 163 43.01 4.89 3.37
CA GLU A 163 44.41 5.31 3.32
C GLU A 163 45.25 4.16 3.89
N VAL A 164 46.47 4.01 3.39
CA VAL A 164 47.47 2.99 3.75
C VAL A 164 47.33 1.62 3.09
N ALA A 165 47.51 1.58 1.76
CA ALA A 165 48.19 0.45 1.11
C ALA A 165 48.93 0.95 -0.15
N SER A 166 49.95 1.76 0.07
CA SER A 166 51.00 2.03 -0.92
C SER A 166 52.31 1.99 -0.18
N LEU A 167 52.95 0.82 -0.16
CA LEU A 167 54.39 0.60 -0.04
C LEU A 167 54.63 -0.90 0.15
N THR A 168 54.99 -1.60 -0.92
CA THR A 168 56.16 -2.50 -0.96
C THR A 168 56.39 -2.95 -2.40
N THR A 169 57.40 -2.35 -3.01
CA THR A 169 58.06 -2.78 -4.24
C THR A 169 58.89 -4.03 -3.94
N PHE A 170 58.77 -5.10 -4.74
CA PHE A 170 59.86 -6.04 -5.04
C PHE A 170 59.47 -6.92 -6.25
N ASP A 171 60.12 -6.64 -7.38
CA ASP A 171 60.37 -7.54 -8.54
C ASP A 171 61.80 -8.10 -8.33
N PRO A 172 62.23 -9.28 -8.86
CA PRO A 172 62.21 -9.53 -10.31
C PRO A 172 62.10 -11.01 -10.80
N GLU A 173 61.69 -11.13 -12.07
CA GLU A 173 62.17 -12.04 -13.13
C GLU A 173 62.25 -13.57 -12.94
N THR A 174 61.50 -14.34 -13.76
CA THR A 174 62.15 -15.20 -14.79
C THR A 174 61.21 -15.56 -15.97
N ARG A 175 61.71 -15.30 -17.19
CA ARG A 175 61.25 -15.66 -18.55
C ARG A 175 61.02 -17.18 -18.75
N ALA A 176 59.89 -17.64 -19.31
CA ALA A 176 59.56 -17.87 -20.74
C ALA A 176 59.54 -19.40 -21.11
N PRO A 177 59.20 -19.80 -22.36
CA PRO A 177 57.86 -20.19 -22.81
C PRO A 177 57.81 -21.66 -23.29
N HIS A 178 56.62 -22.25 -23.55
CA HIS A 178 56.48 -23.26 -24.62
C HIS A 178 55.02 -23.58 -24.97
N ASP A 179 54.77 -23.53 -26.27
CA ASP A 179 53.57 -23.99 -26.98
C ASP A 179 53.23 -25.46 -26.72
N TYR A 180 51.94 -25.78 -26.63
CA TYR A 180 51.40 -26.96 -27.31
C TYR A 180 49.87 -26.88 -27.42
N ASN A 181 49.38 -26.83 -28.66
CA ASN A 181 48.02 -27.18 -29.06
C ASN A 181 48.16 -28.38 -30.01
N PRO A 182 47.34 -29.42 -29.84
CA PRO A 182 46.62 -29.88 -31.03
C PRO A 182 45.19 -30.34 -30.75
N THR A 183 44.32 -29.78 -31.59
CA THR A 183 43.19 -30.40 -32.29
C THR A 183 42.94 -31.91 -32.14
N ALA A 184 41.65 -32.19 -31.90
CA ALA A 184 40.77 -33.18 -32.55
C ALA A 184 41.11 -34.68 -32.42
N SER A 185 40.12 -35.47 -31.98
CA SER A 185 39.37 -36.38 -32.86
C SER A 185 38.50 -37.38 -32.08
N SER A 186 37.22 -37.40 -32.44
CA SER A 186 36.37 -38.58 -32.67
C SER A 186 35.80 -39.45 -31.55
N ARG A 187 34.46 -39.61 -31.65
CA ARG A 187 33.66 -40.86 -31.63
C ARG A 187 33.59 -41.62 -30.29
N GLN A 188 32.52 -42.27 -29.85
CA GLN A 188 31.26 -42.85 -30.37
C GLN A 188 30.27 -42.79 -29.18
N GLY A 189 28.94 -42.70 -29.31
CA GLY A 189 28.06 -43.63 -30.01
C GLY A 189 27.38 -44.58 -29.01
N ASN A 190 26.08 -44.81 -29.23
CA ASN A 190 25.16 -45.80 -28.59
C ASN A 190 24.43 -45.27 -27.35
N ASN A 191 23.16 -44.85 -27.38
CA ASN A 191 21.93 -45.30 -28.06
C ASN A 191 21.35 -46.60 -27.48
N ILE A 192 20.01 -46.62 -27.42
CA ILE A 192 19.08 -47.74 -27.11
C ILE A 192 18.88 -47.94 -25.60
N GLN A 193 17.68 -47.85 -25.02
CA GLN A 193 16.37 -48.29 -25.50
C GLN A 193 15.22 -47.45 -24.92
#